data_AF-D2CNH8-F1
#
_entry.id   AF-D2CNH8-F1
#
_cell.length_a   1.000
_cell.length_b   1.000
_cell.length_c   1.000
_cell.angle_alpha   90.00
_cell.angle_beta   90.00
_cell.angle_gamma   90.00
#
_symmetry.space_group_name_H-M   'P 1'
#
loop_
_entity.id
_entity.type
_entity.pdbx_description
1 polymer ?
#
loop_
_entity_poly.entity_id
_entity_poly.type
_entity_poly.pdbx_seq_one_letter_code
_entity_poly.pdbx_strand_id
1 'polypeptide(L)'
;MARKSLIQREKKRQALERKYHLIRQSLEEKSKVSSLDDKWEIHRKLQSSPRNSAPTRLHRRCSSTGRPRANYRDFGLSGHILREM
;
A
#
# COMPACT_ATOMS: atom_id res chain seq x y z
N MET A 1 16.90 9.64 -11.15
CA MET A 1 16.50 9.24 -9.77
C MET A 1 15.16 9.85 -9.41
N ALA A 2 14.43 9.31 -8.42
CA ALA A 2 13.12 9.86 -8.02
C ALA A 2 13.25 11.12 -7.13
N ARG A 3 12.23 12.00 -7.16
CA ARG A 3 12.13 13.15 -6.24
C ARG A 3 12.06 12.67 -4.78
N LYS A 4 12.81 13.30 -3.87
CA LYS A 4 12.80 12.98 -2.42
C LYS A 4 11.39 12.97 -1.82
N SER A 5 10.53 13.90 -2.26
CA SER A 5 9.13 13.98 -1.83
C SER A 5 8.30 12.73 -2.17
N LEU A 6 8.58 12.06 -3.30
CA LEU A 6 7.88 10.83 -3.68
C LEU A 6 8.32 9.63 -2.84
N ILE A 7 9.60 9.58 -2.46
CA ILE A 7 10.14 8.53 -1.58
C ILE A 7 9.51 8.68 -0.19
N GLN A 8 9.45 9.91 0.34
CA GLN A 8 8.81 10.17 1.64
C GLN A 8 7.30 9.93 1.62
N ARG A 9 6.63 10.22 0.50
CA ARG A 9 5.21 9.89 0.32
C ARG A 9 4.97 8.38 0.45
N GLU A 10 5.84 7.56 -0.12
CA GLU A 10 5.72 6.10 -0.03
C GLU A 10 6.00 5.60 1.40
N LYS A 11 7.02 6.13 2.07
CA LYS A 11 7.30 5.85 3.49
C LYS A 11 6.10 6.17 4.39
N LYS A 12 5.44 7.31 4.17
CA LYS A 12 4.21 7.70 4.90
C LYS A 12 3.07 6.69 4.66
N ARG A 13 2.89 6.21 3.42
CA ARG A 13 1.86 5.21 3.11
C ARG A 13 2.14 3.88 3.78
N GLN A 14 3.38 3.40 3.74
CA GLN A 14 3.78 2.16 4.42
C GLN A 14 3.54 2.23 5.93
N ALA A 15 3.83 3.37 6.56
CA ALA A 15 3.56 3.57 7.98
C ALA A 15 2.05 3.53 8.30
N LEU A 16 1.23 4.16 7.46
CA LEU A 16 -0.23 4.15 7.63
C LEU A 16 -0.84 2.77 7.35
N GLU A 17 -0.36 2.06 6.34
CA GLU A 17 -0.83 0.72 6.01
C GLU A 17 -0.54 -0.24 7.15
N ARG A 18 0.68 -0.26 7.70
CA ARG A 18 1.02 -1.04 8.91
C ARG A 18 0.13 -0.72 10.10
N LYS A 19 -0.16 0.57 10.35
CA LYS A 19 -0.99 0.99 11.48
C LYS A 19 -2.44 0.49 11.38
N TYR A 20 -3.01 0.46 10.18
CA TYR A 20 -4.42 0.12 9.96
C TYR A 20 -4.63 -1.30 9.38
N HIS A 21 -3.56 -2.08 9.21
CA HIS A 21 -3.59 -3.37 8.52
C HIS A 21 -4.63 -4.33 9.13
N LEU A 22 -4.54 -4.55 10.44
CA LEU A 22 -5.45 -5.45 11.18
C LEU A 22 -6.91 -4.96 11.16
N ILE A 23 -7.11 -3.65 11.28
CA ILE A 23 -8.45 -3.05 11.26
C ILE A 23 -9.10 -3.27 9.88
N ARG A 24 -8.35 -3.04 8.80
CA ARG A 24 -8.86 -3.26 7.44
C ARG A 24 -9.13 -4.73 7.16
N GLN A 25 -8.23 -5.62 7.55
CA GLN A 25 -8.41 -7.06 7.37
C GLN A 25 -9.68 -7.56 8.08
N SER A 26 -9.88 -7.20 9.34
CA SER A 26 -11.07 -7.59 10.09
C SER A 26 -12.38 -7.01 9.50
N LEU A 27 -12.35 -5.79 8.94
CA LEU A 27 -13.51 -5.21 8.26
C LEU A 27 -13.79 -5.87 6.90
N GLU A 28 -12.76 -6.27 6.16
CA GLU A 28 -12.89 -6.99 4.89
C GLU A 28 -13.37 -8.44 5.08
N GLU A 29 -13.04 -9.08 6.19
CA GLU A 29 -13.60 -10.39 6.53
C GLU A 29 -15.08 -10.28 6.89
N LYS A 30 -15.45 -9.26 7.68
CA LYS A 30 -16.85 -9.00 8.07
C LYS A 30 -17.72 -8.58 6.89
N SER A 31 -17.17 -7.96 5.84
CA SER A 31 -17.97 -7.54 4.68
C SER A 31 -18.48 -8.72 3.83
N LYS A 32 -18.00 -9.94 4.06
CA LYS A 32 -18.46 -11.17 3.40
C LYS A 32 -19.80 -11.71 3.92
N VAL A 33 -20.37 -11.09 4.96
CA VAL A 33 -21.69 -11.45 5.51
C VAL A 33 -22.80 -11.25 4.46
N SER A 34 -23.95 -11.91 4.59
CA SER A 34 -25.00 -11.92 3.56
C SER A 34 -25.94 -10.71 3.61
N SER A 35 -26.24 -10.18 4.80
CA SER A 35 -27.19 -9.10 5.03
C SER A 35 -26.75 -7.77 4.39
N LEU A 36 -27.69 -7.06 3.74
CA LEU A 36 -27.40 -5.80 3.06
C LEU A 36 -27.14 -4.65 4.04
N ASP A 37 -27.92 -4.55 5.12
CA ASP A 37 -27.78 -3.46 6.10
C ASP A 37 -26.44 -3.52 6.84
N ASP A 38 -26.02 -4.72 7.25
CA ASP A 38 -24.72 -4.95 7.87
C ASP A 38 -23.56 -4.58 6.93
N LYS A 39 -23.68 -4.88 5.63
CA LYS A 39 -22.70 -4.46 4.62
C LYS A 39 -22.60 -2.95 4.56
N TRP A 40 -23.71 -2.23 4.56
CA TRP A 40 -23.72 -0.77 4.51
C TRP A 40 -22.93 -0.15 5.67
N GLU A 41 -23.14 -0.64 6.90
CA GLU A 41 -22.39 -0.15 8.06
C GLU A 41 -20.89 -0.46 7.98
N ILE A 42 -20.53 -1.68 7.55
CA ILE A 42 -19.13 -2.09 7.40
C ILE A 42 -18.44 -1.26 6.33
N HIS A 43 -19.10 -1.01 5.20
CA HIS A 43 -18.56 -0.14 4.14
C HIS A 43 -18.38 1.29 4.63
N ARG A 44 -19.29 1.82 5.45
CA ARG A 44 -19.15 3.14 6.08
C ARG A 44 -17.90 3.22 6.98
N LYS A 45 -17.66 2.18 7.79
CA LYS A 45 -16.45 2.05 8.63
C LYS A 45 -15.17 1.90 7.79
N LEU A 46 -15.24 1.23 6.64
CA LEU A 46 -14.11 1.07 5.73
C LEU A 46 -13.76 2.37 4.98
N GLN A 47 -14.77 3.20 4.68
CA GLN A 47 -14.61 4.51 4.05
C GLN A 47 -14.11 5.59 5.00
N SER A 48 -14.39 5.49 6.30
CA SER A 48 -13.88 6.46 7.30
C SER A 48 -12.37 6.34 7.54
N SER A 49 -11.77 5.20 7.18
CA SER A 49 -10.32 5.00 7.27
C SER A 49 -9.54 5.87 6.28
N PRO A 50 -8.32 6.33 6.62
CA PRO A 50 -7.52 7.15 5.72
C PRO A 50 -7.28 6.48 4.37
N ARG A 51 -7.53 7.20 3.27
CA ARG A 51 -7.38 6.65 1.90
C ARG A 51 -6.01 6.03 1.61
N ASN A 52 -4.94 6.56 2.23
CA ASN A 52 -3.56 6.10 2.07
C ASN A 52 -3.20 4.84 2.88
N SER A 53 -4.08 4.36 3.77
CA SER A 53 -3.83 3.11 4.51
C SER A 53 -4.17 1.86 3.70
N ALA A 54 -4.80 1.99 2.54
CA ALA A 54 -5.11 0.87 1.67
C ALA A 54 -3.84 0.26 1.03
N PRO A 55 -3.63 -1.07 1.13
CA PRO A 55 -2.42 -1.72 0.59
C PRO A 55 -2.31 -1.59 -0.94
N THR A 56 -3.45 -1.48 -1.64
CA THR A 56 -3.52 -1.25 -3.09
C THR A 56 -2.88 0.07 -3.55
N ARG A 57 -2.65 1.02 -2.64
CA ARG A 57 -2.00 2.31 -2.96
C ARG A 57 -0.49 2.30 -2.81
N LEU A 58 0.07 1.24 -2.24
CA LEU A 58 1.51 1.10 -2.15
C LEU A 58 2.09 0.87 -3.55
N HIS A 59 3.23 1.50 -3.81
CA HIS A 59 3.93 1.37 -5.08
C HIS A 59 5.36 0.90 -4.80
N ARG A 60 5.71 -0.28 -5.34
CA ARG A 60 7.09 -0.78 -5.25
C ARG A 60 8.03 0.17 -6.00
N ARG A 61 9.10 0.59 -5.33
CA ARG A 61 10.14 1.46 -5.87
C ARG A 61 11.49 0.79 -5.66
N CYS A 62 12.43 1.05 -6.54
CA CYS A 62 13.81 0.62 -6.34
C CYS A 62 14.36 1.20 -5.04
N SER A 63 14.95 0.35 -4.20
CA SER A 63 15.49 0.75 -2.89
C SER A 63 16.62 1.79 -2.98
N SER A 64 17.43 1.75 -4.04
CA SER A 64 18.54 2.67 -4.24
C SER A 64 18.10 3.98 -4.92
N THR A 65 17.48 3.91 -6.11
CA THR A 65 17.16 5.12 -6.90
C THR A 65 15.74 5.68 -6.71
N GLY A 66 14.85 4.92 -6.08
CA GLY A 66 13.42 5.25 -5.96
C GLY A 66 12.62 5.12 -7.27
N ARG A 67 13.21 4.54 -8.33
CA ARG A 67 12.56 4.35 -9.64
C ARG A 67 11.28 3.51 -9.47
N PRO A 68 10.13 3.96 -10.00
CA PRO A 68 8.87 3.21 -9.86
C PRO A 68 8.76 2.02 -10.82
N ARG A 69 9.40 2.08 -11.99
CA ARG A 69 9.27 1.06 -13.04
C ARG A 69 10.48 0.14 -13.11
N ALA A 70 10.28 -1.03 -13.74
CA ALA A 70 11.32 -2.03 -14.01
C ALA A 70 12.03 -2.52 -12.73
N ASN A 71 11.24 -2.77 -11.68
CA ASN A 71 11.73 -3.30 -10.41
C ASN A 71 11.51 -4.81 -10.37
N TYR A 72 12.58 -5.56 -10.11
CA TYR A 72 12.48 -6.99 -9.80
C TYR A 72 12.04 -7.19 -8.36
N ARG A 73 11.07 -8.07 -8.12
CA ARG A 73 10.49 -8.26 -6.76
C ARG A 73 11.46 -8.93 -5.81
N ASP A 74 12.26 -9.88 -6.30
CA ASP A 74 13.20 -10.66 -5.50
C ASP A 74 14.33 -9.80 -4.96
N PHE A 75 14.83 -8.87 -5.79
CA PHE A 75 15.94 -7.97 -5.42
C PHE A 75 15.48 -6.62 -4.87
N GLY A 76 14.25 -6.19 -5.17
CA GLY A 76 13.78 -4.83 -4.83
C GLY A 76 14.54 -3.71 -5.55
N LEU A 77 15.29 -4.04 -6.60
CA LEU A 77 16.13 -3.12 -7.37
C LEU A 77 15.59 -2.94 -8.79
N SER A 78 15.91 -1.78 -9.38
CA SER A 78 15.65 -1.54 -10.79
C SER A 78 16.66 -2.29 -11.65
N GLY A 79 16.26 -2.77 -12.83
CA GLY A 79 17.13 -3.57 -13.70
C GLY A 79 18.47 -2.93 -14.09
N HIS A 80 18.57 -1.59 -14.13
CA HIS A 80 19.85 -0.92 -14.40
C HIS A 80 20.85 -1.12 -13.25
N ILE A 81 20.42 -0.89 -12.01
CA ILE A 81 21.26 -1.07 -10.82
C ILE A 81 21.60 -2.53 -10.62
N LEU A 82 20.65 -3.43 -10.90
CA LEU A 82 20.90 -4.87 -10.80
C LEU A 82 21.97 -5.34 -11.79
N ARG A 83 22.16 -4.63 -12.91
CA ARG A 83 23.19 -4.93 -13.91
C ARG A 83 24.55 -4.32 -13.55
N GLU A 84 24.55 -3.23 -12.80
CA GLU A 84 25.76 -2.54 -12.32
C GLU A 84 26.35 -3.20 -11.06
N MET A 85 25.53 -3.93 -10.31
CA MET A 85 25.94 -4.81 -9.22
C MET A 85 26.51 -6.12 -9.75
#